data_AF-A0A831LUY3-F1
#
_entry.id   AF-A0A831LUY3-F1
#
_cell.length_a   1.000
_cell.length_b   1.000
_cell.length_c   1.000
_cell.angle_alpha   90.00
_cell.angle_beta   90.00
_cell.angle_gamma   90.00
#
_symmetry.space_group_name_H-M   'P 1'
#
loop_
_entity.id
_entity.type
_entity.pdbx_description
1 polymer ?
#
loop_
_entity_poly.entity_id
_entity_poly.type
_entity_poly.pdbx_seq_one_letter_code
_entity_poly.pdbx_strand_id
1 'polypeptide(L)'
;MDNFYKLVSTIQQLHQQLQQSAVNAVNQMLTIRNWLIGYYIVEFEQNGKDRAEYGKSLLKSIAGNLTHIKGLDERSLRRFRLFYLYYPQIADTIRGSANPVFEQIEIRGSLTPILPHTEKVGSATPQLLKLPDTKILQQHIEKELKEM
;
A
#
# COMPACT_ATOMS: atom_id res chain seq x y z
N MET A 1 3.19 -41.55 -34.09
CA MET A 1 2.15 -40.52 -33.96
C MET A 1 2.09 -39.91 -32.56
N ASP A 2 2.35 -40.67 -31.48
CA ASP A 2 2.21 -40.18 -30.08
C ASP A 2 3.16 -39.07 -29.62
N ASN A 3 4.39 -38.97 -30.13
CA ASN A 3 5.37 -38.04 -29.58
C ASN A 3 5.06 -36.57 -29.91
N PHE A 4 4.54 -36.31 -31.12
CA PHE A 4 4.18 -34.97 -31.55
C PHE A 4 2.97 -34.41 -30.76
N TYR A 5 1.91 -35.20 -30.59
CA TYR A 5 0.75 -34.76 -29.80
C TYR A 5 1.08 -34.57 -28.31
N LYS A 6 1.96 -35.43 -27.75
CA LYS A 6 2.49 -35.24 -26.38
C LYS A 6 3.27 -33.93 -26.26
N LEU A 7 4.14 -33.63 -27.23
CA LEU A 7 4.87 -32.37 -27.27
C LEU A 7 3.91 -31.17 -27.33
N VAL A 8 2.93 -31.19 -28.23
CA VAL A 8 1.92 -30.11 -28.36
C VAL A 8 1.15 -29.92 -27.07
N SER A 9 0.66 -31.01 -26.45
CA SER A 9 -0.06 -30.96 -25.18
C SER A 9 0.82 -30.41 -24.05
N THR A 10 2.09 -30.81 -23.99
CA THR A 10 3.05 -30.31 -23.00
C THR A 10 3.28 -28.80 -23.16
N ILE A 11 3.45 -28.33 -24.40
CA ILE A 11 3.61 -26.90 -24.69
C ILE A 11 2.37 -26.11 -24.28
N GLN A 12 1.16 -26.64 -24.58
CA GLN A 12 -0.10 -25.99 -24.20
C GLN A 12 -0.25 -25.88 -22.68
N GLN A 13 0.03 -26.96 -21.95
CA GLN A 13 -0.03 -26.97 -20.48
C GLN A 13 0.99 -25.99 -19.88
N LEU A 14 2.23 -26.01 -20.37
CA LEU A 14 3.27 -25.09 -19.92
C LEU A 14 2.85 -23.63 -20.16
N HIS A 15 2.32 -23.32 -21.33
CA HIS A 15 1.83 -21.97 -21.66
C HIS A 15 0.74 -21.52 -20.68
N GLN A 16 -0.29 -22.36 -20.47
CA GLN A 16 -1.40 -22.03 -19.56
C GLN A 16 -0.92 -21.83 -18.12
N GLN A 17 -0.05 -22.71 -17.63
CA GLN A 17 0.50 -22.62 -16.28
C GLN A 17 1.33 -21.34 -16.08
N LEU A 18 2.23 -21.03 -17.00
CA LEU A 18 3.07 -19.84 -16.90
C LEU A 18 2.27 -18.55 -17.07
N GLN A 19 1.29 -18.53 -17.98
CA GLN A 19 0.39 -17.39 -18.14
C GLN A 19 -0.42 -17.13 -16.87
N GLN A 20 -1.01 -18.17 -16.27
CA GLN A 20 -1.77 -18.03 -15.03
C GLN A 20 -0.85 -17.58 -13.88
N SER A 21 0.37 -18.11 -13.80
CA SER A 21 1.36 -17.67 -12.82
C SER A 21 1.69 -16.19 -12.95
N ALA A 22 1.86 -15.68 -14.18
CA ALA A 22 2.12 -14.26 -14.43
C ALA A 22 0.93 -13.38 -13.99
N VAL A 23 -0.30 -13.77 -14.35
CA VAL A 23 -1.52 -13.08 -13.91
C VAL A 23 -1.62 -13.04 -12.38
N ASN A 24 -1.37 -14.17 -11.72
CA ASN A 24 -1.40 -14.26 -10.26
C ASN A 24 -0.34 -13.35 -9.62
N ALA A 25 0.88 -13.31 -10.15
CA ALA A 25 1.93 -12.44 -9.65
C ALA A 25 1.54 -10.96 -9.78
N VAL A 26 0.99 -10.55 -10.92
CA VAL A 26 0.50 -9.17 -11.13
C VAL A 26 -0.61 -8.83 -10.13
N ASN A 27 -1.59 -9.72 -9.96
CA ASN A 27 -2.69 -9.50 -9.03
C ASN A 27 -2.20 -9.36 -7.58
N GLN A 28 -1.27 -10.20 -7.15
CA GLN A 28 -0.68 -10.11 -5.81
C GLN A 28 0.05 -8.78 -5.62
N MET A 29 0.88 -8.36 -6.59
CA MET A 29 1.60 -7.09 -6.49
C MET A 29 0.67 -5.88 -6.49
N LEU A 30 -0.40 -5.90 -7.28
CA LEU A 30 -1.41 -4.84 -7.28
C LEU A 30 -2.15 -4.76 -5.94
N THR A 31 -2.54 -5.90 -5.35
CA THR A 31 -3.16 -5.94 -4.03
C THR A 31 -2.23 -5.36 -2.96
N ILE A 32 -0.98 -5.79 -2.93
CA ILE A 32 0.00 -5.31 -1.94
C ILE A 32 0.28 -3.82 -2.13
N ARG A 33 0.47 -3.36 -3.36
CA ARG A 33 0.64 -1.94 -3.69
C ARG A 33 -0.53 -1.10 -3.20
N ASN A 34 -1.75 -1.54 -3.47
CA ASN A 34 -2.97 -0.84 -3.05
C ASN A 34 -3.06 -0.77 -1.52
N TRP A 35 -2.70 -1.85 -0.81
CA TRP A 35 -2.64 -1.86 0.65
C TRP A 35 -1.58 -0.89 1.19
N LEU A 36 -0.37 -0.91 0.62
CA LEU A 36 0.75 -0.05 1.02
C LEU A 36 0.45 1.44 0.81
N ILE A 37 -0.24 1.78 -0.29
CA ILE A 37 -0.70 3.16 -0.49
C ILE A 37 -1.65 3.58 0.63
N GLY A 38 -2.56 2.69 1.04
CA GLY A 38 -3.43 2.92 2.19
C GLY A 38 -2.66 3.16 3.49
N TYR A 39 -1.64 2.33 3.76
CA TYR A 39 -0.72 2.49 4.89
C TYR A 39 -0.09 3.88 4.89
N TYR A 40 0.53 4.29 3.78
CA TYR A 40 1.21 5.58 3.70
C TYR A 40 0.27 6.78 3.84
N ILE A 41 -0.96 6.67 3.33
CA ILE A 41 -1.98 7.72 3.53
C ILE A 41 -2.30 7.86 5.02
N VAL A 42 -2.57 6.76 5.72
CA VAL A 42 -2.94 6.80 7.15
C VAL A 42 -1.78 7.27 8.02
N GLU A 43 -0.56 6.81 7.76
CA GLU A 43 0.64 7.27 8.48
C GLU A 43 0.86 8.78 8.31
N PHE A 44 0.63 9.32 7.10
CA PHE A 44 0.71 10.76 6.86
C PHE A 44 -0.38 11.52 7.63
N GLU A 45 -1.63 11.03 7.62
CA GLU A 45 -2.74 11.64 8.35
C GLU A 45 -2.52 11.66 9.87
N GLN A 46 -1.86 10.63 10.43
CA GLN A 46 -1.60 10.49 11.87
C GLN A 46 -0.41 11.31 12.38
N ASN A 47 0.62 11.53 11.58
CA ASN A 47 1.83 12.27 12.00
C ASN A 47 1.67 13.81 12.02
N GLY A 48 0.46 14.32 11.74
CA GLY A 48 -0.12 15.50 12.39
C GLY A 48 0.43 16.89 12.07
N LYS A 49 1.65 17.04 11.53
CA LYS A 49 2.22 18.36 11.20
C LYS A 49 1.64 18.94 9.90
N ASP A 50 1.53 18.15 8.83
CA ASP A 50 0.97 18.59 7.53
C ASP A 50 -0.54 18.40 7.40
N ARG A 51 -1.19 17.79 8.40
CA ARG A 51 -2.65 17.60 8.42
C ARG A 51 -3.40 18.93 8.35
N ALA A 52 -2.82 20.00 8.90
CA ALA A 52 -3.39 21.35 8.85
C ALA A 52 -3.37 21.94 7.43
N GLU A 53 -2.41 21.56 6.59
CA GLU A 53 -2.23 22.08 5.24
C GLU A 53 -3.10 21.33 4.21
N TYR A 54 -3.12 20.00 4.28
CA TYR A 54 -3.82 19.18 3.28
C TYR A 54 -5.22 18.74 3.70
N GLY A 55 -5.51 18.69 5.02
CA GLY A 55 -6.85 18.55 5.60
C GLY A 55 -7.81 17.60 4.88
N LYS A 56 -9.00 18.09 4.54
CA LYS A 56 -10.05 17.34 3.84
C LYS A 56 -9.74 17.07 2.36
N SER A 57 -8.71 17.69 1.81
CA SER A 57 -8.33 17.63 0.39
C SER A 57 -7.14 16.72 0.09
N LEU A 58 -6.53 16.06 1.09
CA LEU A 58 -5.33 15.25 0.92
C LEU A 58 -5.43 14.27 -0.26
N LEU A 59 -6.48 13.46 -0.33
CA LEU A 59 -6.65 12.46 -1.39
C LEU A 59 -6.83 13.11 -2.77
N LYS A 60 -7.48 14.27 -2.84
CA LYS A 60 -7.64 15.04 -4.07
C LYS A 60 -6.28 15.58 -4.54
N SER A 61 -5.47 16.09 -3.62
CA SER A 61 -4.10 16.55 -3.91
C SER A 61 -3.21 15.41 -4.38
N ILE A 62 -3.24 14.24 -3.71
CA ILE A 62 -2.48 13.06 -4.13
C ILE A 62 -2.92 12.63 -5.54
N ALA A 63 -4.23 12.50 -5.78
CA ALA A 63 -4.75 12.12 -7.09
C ALA A 63 -4.35 13.11 -8.20
N GLY A 64 -4.36 14.41 -7.91
CA GLY A 64 -3.92 15.46 -8.84
C GLY A 64 -2.44 15.35 -9.23
N ASN A 65 -1.59 14.90 -8.31
CA ASN A 65 -0.15 14.70 -8.56
C ASN A 65 0.16 13.35 -9.21
N LEU A 66 -0.76 12.39 -9.16
CA LEU A 66 -0.57 11.02 -9.66
C LEU A 66 -1.40 10.71 -10.92
N THR A 67 -1.86 11.74 -11.64
CA THR A 67 -2.69 11.62 -12.86
C THR A 67 -2.06 10.78 -13.98
N HIS A 68 -0.73 10.69 -14.01
CA HIS A 68 0.01 9.88 -14.97
C HIS A 68 -0.06 8.36 -14.68
N ILE A 69 -0.56 7.95 -13.51
CA ILE A 69 -0.67 6.55 -13.10
C ILE A 69 -2.13 6.10 -13.12
N LYS A 70 -2.45 5.18 -14.04
CA LYS A 70 -3.79 4.62 -14.15
C LYS A 70 -4.22 3.92 -12.85
N GLY A 71 -5.43 4.21 -12.39
CA GLY A 71 -6.01 3.62 -11.18
C GLY A 71 -5.59 4.29 -9.86
N LEU A 72 -4.91 5.44 -9.91
CA LEU A 72 -4.63 6.30 -8.74
C LEU A 72 -5.50 7.57 -8.70
N ASP A 73 -6.79 7.41 -8.94
CA ASP A 73 -7.76 8.49 -8.74
C ASP A 73 -8.17 8.62 -7.27
N GLU A 74 -8.82 9.74 -6.92
CA GLU A 74 -9.25 10.04 -5.55
C GLU A 74 -10.13 8.91 -4.95
N ARG A 75 -11.01 8.31 -5.76
CA ARG A 75 -11.90 7.21 -5.32
C ARG A 75 -11.10 5.96 -4.99
N SER A 76 -10.06 5.67 -5.76
CA SER A 76 -9.17 4.53 -5.54
C SER A 76 -8.32 4.74 -4.30
N LEU A 77 -7.78 5.95 -4.10
CA LEU A 77 -7.05 6.30 -2.87
C LEU A 77 -7.92 6.18 -1.62
N ARG A 78 -9.20 6.61 -1.67
CA ARG A 78 -10.18 6.37 -0.57
C ARG A 78 -10.32 4.88 -0.26
N ARG A 79 -10.47 4.04 -1.29
CA ARG A 79 -10.58 2.58 -1.13
C ARG A 79 -9.30 1.97 -0.56
N PHE A 80 -8.14 2.45 -0.97
CA PHE A 80 -6.84 1.96 -0.47
C PHE A 80 -6.64 2.31 0.99
N ARG A 81 -6.97 3.55 1.39
CA ARG A 81 -6.96 3.97 2.80
C ARG A 81 -7.83 3.05 3.65
N LEU A 82 -9.08 2.82 3.23
CA LEU A 82 -9.98 1.88 3.92
C LEU A 82 -9.42 0.46 3.94
N PHE A 83 -8.84 -0.01 2.83
CA PHE A 83 -8.27 -1.34 2.73
C PHE A 83 -7.18 -1.57 3.79
N TYR A 84 -6.29 -0.60 3.99
CA TYR A 84 -5.31 -0.66 5.08
C TYR A 84 -5.99 -0.70 6.45
N LEU A 85 -6.93 0.23 6.71
CA LEU A 85 -7.61 0.33 8.01
C LEU A 85 -8.34 -0.96 8.39
N TYR A 86 -9.01 -1.62 7.45
CA TYR A 86 -9.75 -2.87 7.68
C TYR A 86 -8.86 -4.10 7.79
N TYR A 87 -7.69 -4.10 7.14
CA TYR A 87 -6.82 -5.28 7.06
C TYR A 87 -5.36 -4.98 7.47
N PRO A 88 -5.10 -4.39 8.66
CA PRO A 88 -3.74 -4.07 9.09
C PRO A 88 -2.83 -5.30 9.22
N GLN A 89 -3.41 -6.49 9.45
CA GLN A 89 -2.70 -7.77 9.58
C GLN A 89 -1.97 -8.21 8.29
N ILE A 90 -2.29 -7.62 7.13
CA ILE A 90 -1.57 -7.91 5.88
C ILE A 90 -0.09 -7.49 5.98
N ALA A 91 0.24 -6.56 6.89
CA ALA A 91 1.63 -6.19 7.20
C ALA A 91 2.51 -7.41 7.50
N ASP A 92 2.00 -8.38 8.26
CA ASP A 92 2.75 -9.56 8.66
C ASP A 92 2.97 -10.51 7.48
N THR A 93 1.99 -10.59 6.58
CA THR A 93 2.11 -11.36 5.33
C THR A 93 3.16 -10.75 4.40
N ILE A 94 3.21 -9.42 4.31
CA ILE A 94 4.22 -8.73 3.50
C ILE A 94 5.62 -8.88 4.13
N ARG A 95 5.76 -8.71 5.45
CA ARG A 95 7.04 -8.88 6.15
C ARG A 95 7.57 -10.32 6.09
N GLY A 96 6.68 -11.31 6.14
CA GLY A 96 7.04 -12.73 6.00
C GLY A 96 7.28 -13.18 4.56
N SER A 97 7.08 -12.31 3.58
CA SER A 97 7.29 -12.63 2.17
C SER A 97 8.79 -12.64 1.83
N ALA A 98 9.24 -13.70 1.17
CA ALA A 98 10.60 -13.81 0.64
C ALA A 98 10.81 -13.04 -0.68
N ASN A 99 9.85 -12.20 -1.08
CA ASN A 99 9.97 -11.43 -2.30
C ASN A 99 10.90 -10.22 -2.06
N PRO A 100 12.05 -10.12 -2.78
CA PRO A 100 13.07 -9.10 -2.53
C PRO A 100 12.58 -7.68 -2.81
N VAL A 101 11.50 -7.50 -3.59
CA VAL A 101 10.88 -6.18 -3.79
C VAL A 101 10.47 -5.58 -2.45
N PHE A 102 10.04 -6.40 -1.48
CA PHE A 102 9.57 -5.92 -0.19
C PHE A 102 10.70 -5.58 0.79
N GLU A 103 11.93 -6.01 0.54
CA GLU A 103 13.10 -5.61 1.34
C GLU A 103 13.44 -4.12 1.16
N GLN A 104 13.10 -3.56 -0.01
CA GLN A 104 13.32 -2.16 -0.35
C GLN A 104 12.16 -1.25 0.08
N ILE A 105 11.01 -1.82 0.45
CA ILE A 105 9.85 -1.04 0.91
C ILE A 105 10.03 -0.80 2.40
N GLU A 106 10.26 0.46 2.78
CA GLU A 106 10.29 0.88 4.17
C GLU A 106 8.89 0.81 4.78
N ILE A 107 8.45 -0.38 5.17
CA ILE A 107 7.34 -0.60 6.12
C ILE A 107 7.90 -0.45 7.54
N ARG A 108 8.64 0.64 7.76
CA ARG A 108 9.12 1.04 9.08
C ARG A 108 8.18 2.14 9.54
N GLY A 109 7.66 2.03 10.76
CA GLY A 109 6.66 2.92 11.38
C GLY A 109 7.17 4.34 11.68
N SER A 110 7.96 4.88 10.77
CA SER A 110 8.41 6.26 10.73
C SER A 110 8.75 6.56 9.28
N LEU A 111 7.74 6.99 8.50
CA LEU A 111 8.03 7.94 7.43
C LEU A 111 8.59 9.18 8.12
N THR A 112 9.92 9.21 8.34
CA THR A 112 10.57 10.51 8.51
C THR A 112 10.49 11.13 7.12
N PRO A 113 9.85 12.29 6.94
CA PRO A 113 9.78 12.91 5.64
C PRO A 113 11.22 13.22 5.22
N ILE A 114 11.74 12.57 4.18
CA ILE A 114 12.80 13.19 3.39
C ILE A 114 12.09 14.21 2.49
N LEU A 115 11.67 15.31 3.10
CA LEU A 115 11.35 16.53 2.37
C LEU A 115 12.69 17.12 1.90
N PRO A 116 12.84 17.51 0.62
CA PRO A 116 14.03 18.20 0.17
C PRO A 116 14.17 19.49 0.99
N HIS A 117 15.30 19.61 1.68
CA HIS A 117 15.81 20.76 2.44
C HIS A 117 14.87 21.97 2.59
N THR A 118 14.24 22.09 3.76
CA THR A 118 14.02 23.40 4.37
C THR A 118 14.43 23.34 5.85
N GLU A 119 14.86 24.49 6.35
CA GLU A 119 15.89 24.71 7.38
C GLU A 119 15.71 23.99 8.73
N LYS A 120 16.88 23.74 9.34
CA LYS A 120 17.10 23.14 10.66
C LYS A 120 16.24 23.80 11.75
N VAL A 121 15.46 22.99 12.47
CA VAL A 121 15.11 23.27 13.87
C VAL A 121 15.15 22.00 14.71
N GLY A 122 16.06 22.00 15.70
CA GLY A 122 15.94 21.34 17.00
C GLY A 122 15.82 19.82 17.06
N SER A 123 16.86 19.16 17.60
CA SER A 123 16.88 17.75 17.94
C SER A 123 15.79 17.33 18.92
N ALA A 124 15.19 16.16 18.69
CA ALA A 124 14.85 15.21 19.75
C ALA A 124 14.70 13.80 19.15
N THR A 125 15.44 12.85 19.70
CA THR A 125 15.42 11.41 19.38
C THR A 125 13.99 10.85 19.42
N PRO A 126 13.48 10.15 18.38
CA PRO A 126 12.18 9.50 18.49
C PRO A 126 12.33 8.17 19.25
N GLN A 127 11.58 8.05 20.33
CA GLN A 127 11.33 6.79 21.03
C GLN A 127 10.51 5.86 20.13
N LEU A 128 10.84 4.56 20.16
CA LEU A 128 10.16 3.49 19.41
C LEU A 128 8.62 3.63 19.50
N LEU A 129 7.96 3.89 18.36
CA LEU A 129 6.50 3.83 18.25
C LEU A 129 6.04 2.37 18.20
N LYS A 130 5.24 1.97 19.19
CA LYS A 130 4.41 0.76 19.14
C LYS A 130 3.36 0.94 18.04
N LEU A 131 2.98 -0.14 17.34
CA LEU A 131 1.83 -0.13 16.42
C LEU A 131 0.65 0.59 17.11
N PRO A 132 -0.10 1.45 16.40
CA PRO A 132 -1.22 2.16 16.99
C PRO A 132 -2.22 1.16 17.56
N ASP A 133 -2.66 1.42 18.79
CA ASP A 133 -3.64 0.58 19.48
C ASP A 133 -4.85 0.36 18.58
N THR A 134 -5.24 -0.91 18.41
CA THR A 134 -6.35 -1.33 17.53
C THR A 134 -7.67 -0.62 17.83
N LYS A 135 -7.82 -0.07 19.03
CA LYS A 135 -8.95 0.79 19.43
C LYS A 135 -9.03 2.11 18.67
N ILE A 136 -7.90 2.72 18.31
CA ILE A 136 -7.85 4.00 17.58
C ILE A 136 -8.26 3.78 16.11
N LEU A 137 -7.81 2.67 15.52
CA LEU A 137 -8.20 2.26 14.16
C LEU A 137 -9.71 1.99 14.08
N GLN A 138 -10.28 1.32 15.10
CA GLN A 138 -11.73 1.06 15.17
C GLN A 138 -12.56 2.34 15.28
N GLN A 139 -12.16 3.31 16.11
CA GLN A 139 -12.86 4.60 16.21
C GLN A 139 -12.79 5.41 14.90
N HIS A 140 -11.67 5.31 14.17
CA HIS A 140 -11.53 6.00 12.89
C HIS A 140 -12.42 5.38 11.80
N ILE A 141 -12.49 4.05 11.76
CA ILE A 141 -13.37 3.30 10.86
C ILE A 141 -14.85 3.66 11.11
N GLU A 142 -15.30 3.67 12.37
CA GLU A 142 -16.67 4.00 12.73
C GLU A 142 -17.06 5.44 12.38
N LYS A 143 -16.09 6.36 12.42
CA LYS A 143 -16.31 7.76 12.04
C LYS A 143 -16.44 7.93 10.53
N GLU A 144 -15.57 7.28 9.74
CA GLU A 144 -15.65 7.36 8.27
C GLU A 144 -16.91 6.69 7.71
N LEU A 145 -17.37 5.58 8.32
CA LEU A 145 -18.63 4.92 7.94
C LEU A 145 -19.88 5.78 8.18
N LYS A 146 -19.83 6.75 9.12
CA LYS A 146 -20.94 7.68 9.40
C LYS A 146 -20.94 8.92 8.51
N GLU A 147 -19.83 9.21 7.83
CA GLU A 147 -19.68 10.37 6.94
C GLU A 147 -19.88 10.00 5.45
N MET A 148 -20.17 8.72 5.16
CA MET A 148 -20.60 8.18 3.86
C MET A 148 -22.12 8.13 3.74
#